data_AF-A0A5S5B4Y0-F1
#
_entry.id   AF-A0A5S5B4Y0-F1
#
_cell.length_a   1.000
_cell.length_b   1.000
_cell.length_c   1.000
_cell.angle_alpha   90.00
_cell.angle_beta   90.00
_cell.angle_gamma   90.00
#
_symmetry.space_group_name_H-M   'P 1'
#
loop_
_entity.id
_entity.type
_entity.pdbx_description
1 polymer ?
#
loop_
_entity_poly.entity_id
_entity_poly.type
_entity_poly.pdbx_seq_one_letter_code
_entity_poly.pdbx_strand_id
1 'polypeptide(L)'
;MMRAAPFDGAEAKKEFASHLRSLLQANKDSAGRGVTGSAEGKQITDSMEIVRGLSLDERKEFYRQNRIFDQQRWYDAKAKENRRGARFWTAAGVISYLTAGLLVLARIKFTEWGYWPIDPIIVFASSIIGWVQLKKYSELAAAYQVTGQEIGIIEAVLDEHDDEKTIADFVNDAELAFSREHTMWAARNNS
;
A
#
# COMPACT_ATOMS: atom_id res chain seq x y z
N MET A 1 -14.21 17.23 -4.86
CA MET A 1 -14.41 16.31 -3.74
C MET A 1 -15.83 15.78 -3.83
N MET A 2 -16.05 14.52 -3.48
CA MET A 2 -17.40 13.95 -3.47
C MET A 2 -18.30 14.71 -2.47
N ARG A 3 -19.62 14.71 -2.71
CA ARG A 3 -20.58 15.10 -1.67
C ARG A 3 -20.83 13.86 -0.81
N ALA A 4 -20.14 13.80 0.32
CA ALA A 4 -20.22 12.73 1.29
C ALA A 4 -19.83 13.29 2.66
N ALA A 5 -20.36 12.71 3.74
CA ALA A 5 -19.91 13.05 5.08
C ALA A 5 -18.39 12.79 5.21
N PRO A 6 -17.65 13.60 6.00
CA PRO A 6 -18.09 14.71 6.84
C PRO A 6 -18.23 16.05 6.10
N PHE A 7 -18.06 16.11 4.77
CA PHE A 7 -18.00 17.34 3.98
C PHE A 7 -19.21 17.48 3.04
N ASP A 8 -20.39 17.43 3.64
CA ASP A 8 -21.66 17.61 2.93
C ASP A 8 -22.28 19.00 3.18
N GLY A 9 -22.98 19.55 2.19
CA GLY A 9 -23.63 20.86 2.30
C GLY A 9 -22.79 22.09 1.91
N ALA A 10 -23.30 23.29 2.24
CA ALA A 10 -22.77 24.57 1.79
C ALA A 10 -21.44 24.97 2.47
N GLU A 11 -21.18 24.46 3.68
CA GLU A 11 -20.01 24.78 4.49
C GLU A 11 -18.85 23.78 4.31
N ALA A 12 -19.03 22.77 3.47
CA ALA A 12 -18.08 21.68 3.25
C ALA A 12 -16.64 22.16 2.91
N LYS A 13 -16.49 23.31 2.23
CA LYS A 13 -15.18 23.93 1.98
C LYS A 13 -14.48 24.36 3.28
N LYS A 14 -15.23 24.96 4.20
CA LYS A 14 -14.73 25.47 5.48
C LYS A 14 -14.38 24.32 6.42
N GLU A 15 -15.22 23.28 6.43
CA GLU A 15 -14.97 22.05 7.20
C GLU A 15 -13.73 21.32 6.67
N PHE A 16 -13.59 21.14 5.35
CA PHE A 16 -12.41 20.52 4.75
C PHE A 16 -11.13 21.29 5.08
N ALA A 17 -11.14 22.62 4.93
CA ALA A 17 -10.00 23.46 5.28
C ALA A 17 -9.65 23.39 6.78
N SER A 18 -10.66 23.34 7.65
CA SER A 18 -10.46 23.20 9.10
C SER A 18 -9.87 21.84 9.45
N HIS A 19 -10.37 20.76 8.84
CA HIS A 19 -9.90 19.40 9.04
C HIS A 19 -8.46 19.22 8.53
N LEU A 20 -8.13 19.79 7.38
CA LEU A 20 -6.76 19.77 6.86
C LEU A 20 -5.80 20.51 7.78
N ARG A 21 -6.21 21.67 8.33
CA ARG A 21 -5.42 22.42 9.32
C ARG A 21 -5.19 21.61 10.60
N SER A 22 -6.22 20.93 11.12
CA SER A 22 -6.06 20.11 12.33
C SER A 22 -5.12 18.92 12.09
N LEU A 23 -5.22 18.24 10.94
CA LEU A 23 -4.30 17.17 10.57
C LEU A 23 -2.84 17.65 10.41
N LEU A 24 -2.65 18.82 9.81
CA LEU A 24 -1.32 19.43 9.69
C LEU A 24 -0.76 19.85 11.04
N GLN A 25 -1.61 20.33 11.96
CA GLN A 25 -1.19 20.74 13.30
C GLN A 25 -0.86 19.54 14.19
N ALA A 26 -1.68 18.50 14.17
CA ALA A 26 -1.42 17.24 14.88
C ALA A 26 -0.15 16.54 14.39
N ASN A 27 0.15 16.63 13.09
CA ASN A 27 1.39 16.10 12.54
C ASN A 27 2.60 17.02 12.74
N LYS A 28 2.44 18.33 12.98
CA LYS A 28 3.57 19.24 13.28
C LYS A 28 4.29 18.87 14.58
N ASP A 29 3.56 18.35 15.57
CA ASP A 29 4.14 17.89 16.84
C ASP A 29 4.90 16.56 16.68
N SER A 30 4.54 15.75 15.67
CA SER A 30 5.17 14.46 15.35
C SER A 30 6.26 14.58 14.27
N ALA A 31 6.18 15.59 13.41
CA ALA A 31 7.09 15.81 12.29
C ALA A 31 8.25 16.71 12.71
N GLY A 32 9.26 16.13 13.33
CA GLY A 32 10.53 16.81 13.57
C GLY A 32 11.09 17.41 12.26
N ARG A 33 11.25 18.74 12.22
CA ARG A 33 12.10 19.56 11.32
C ARG A 33 12.20 19.19 9.81
N GLY A 34 11.26 18.44 9.25
CA GLY A 34 11.39 17.88 7.89
C GLY A 34 10.26 18.18 6.90
N VAL A 35 9.19 18.87 7.30
CA VAL A 35 8.09 19.21 6.37
C VAL A 35 8.28 20.64 5.86
N THR A 36 9.15 20.80 4.87
CA THR A 36 9.34 22.06 4.11
C THR A 36 8.57 22.00 2.77
N GLY A 37 7.33 21.52 2.80
CA GLY A 37 6.41 21.66 1.68
C GLY A 37 5.66 22.99 1.79
N SER A 38 5.99 23.95 0.90
CA SER A 38 5.32 25.26 0.83
C SER A 38 3.80 25.09 0.76
N ALA A 39 3.09 25.66 1.72
CA ALA A 39 1.64 25.75 1.75
C ALA A 39 1.13 26.87 0.81
N GLU A 40 1.62 26.92 -0.43
CA GLU A 40 1.31 27.97 -1.41
C GLU A 40 0.30 27.54 -2.49
N GLY A 41 -0.23 26.32 -2.42
CA GLY A 41 -1.34 25.89 -3.26
C GLY A 41 -2.70 26.23 -2.64
N LYS A 42 -3.67 26.65 -3.47
CA LYS A 42 -5.11 26.62 -3.13
C LYS A 42 -5.40 25.23 -2.53
N GLN A 43 -5.65 25.16 -1.22
CA GLN A 43 -5.91 23.91 -0.51
C GLN A 43 -7.19 23.20 -0.99
N ILE A 44 -8.06 23.92 -1.71
CA ILE A 44 -9.19 23.39 -2.46
C ILE A 44 -8.85 23.58 -3.94
N THR A 45 -8.61 22.50 -4.66
CA THR A 45 -8.30 22.58 -6.09
C THR A 45 -9.56 22.86 -6.91
N ASP A 46 -9.40 23.51 -8.06
CA ASP A 46 -10.53 23.78 -8.96
C ASP A 46 -11.18 22.46 -9.45
N SER A 47 -10.42 21.37 -9.53
CA SER A 47 -10.94 20.00 -9.77
C SER A 47 -11.91 19.53 -8.68
N MET A 48 -11.75 19.98 -7.42
CA MET A 48 -12.67 19.62 -6.34
C MET A 48 -14.04 20.27 -6.50
N GLU A 49 -14.12 21.46 -7.11
CA GLU A 49 -15.37 22.16 -7.41
C GLU A 49 -16.06 21.57 -8.63
N ILE A 50 -15.30 21.26 -9.69
CA ILE A 50 -15.82 20.62 -10.90
C ILE A 50 -16.55 19.32 -10.54
N VAL A 51 -15.92 18.45 -9.74
CA VAL A 51 -16.53 17.16 -9.33
C VAL A 51 -17.81 17.35 -8.52
N ARG A 52 -17.97 18.45 -7.77
CA ARG A 52 -19.23 18.73 -7.03
C ARG A 52 -20.35 19.21 -7.94
N GLY A 53 -20.04 19.74 -9.12
CA GLY A 53 -21.02 20.22 -10.10
C GLY A 53 -21.47 19.15 -11.10
N LEU A 54 -20.79 18.00 -11.13
CA LEU A 54 -21.14 16.86 -11.97
C LEU A 54 -22.48 16.22 -11.57
N SER A 55 -23.12 15.55 -12.52
CA SER A 55 -24.28 14.70 -12.26
C SER A 55 -23.91 13.50 -11.38
N LEU A 56 -24.92 12.83 -10.81
CA LEU A 56 -24.72 11.67 -9.95
C LEU A 56 -23.94 10.55 -10.66
N ASP A 57 -24.28 10.23 -11.90
CA ASP A 57 -23.62 9.19 -12.68
C ASP A 57 -22.18 9.55 -13.04
N GLU A 58 -21.92 10.80 -13.42
CA GLU A 58 -20.57 11.29 -13.67
C GLU A 58 -19.71 11.27 -12.40
N ARG A 59 -20.30 11.52 -11.22
CA ARG A 59 -19.61 11.43 -9.93
C ARG A 59 -19.32 9.99 -9.53
N LYS A 60 -20.24 9.05 -9.77
CA LYS A 60 -20.02 7.61 -9.58
C LYS A 60 -18.83 7.16 -10.41
N GLU A 61 -18.83 7.49 -11.69
CA GLU A 61 -17.76 7.11 -12.61
C GLU A 61 -16.43 7.77 -12.24
N PHE A 62 -16.46 9.05 -11.86
CA PHE A 62 -15.27 9.73 -11.36
C PHE A 62 -14.70 9.04 -10.12
N TYR A 63 -15.54 8.64 -9.17
CA TYR A 63 -15.12 7.93 -7.95
C TYR A 63 -14.56 6.54 -8.26
N ARG A 64 -15.25 5.77 -9.11
CA ARG A 64 -14.80 4.46 -9.59
C ARG A 64 -13.39 4.55 -10.18
N GLN A 65 -13.18 5.45 -11.13
CA GLN A 65 -11.92 5.54 -11.88
C GLN A 65 -10.77 6.10 -11.04
N ASN A 66 -11.02 7.20 -10.32
CA ASN A 66 -9.96 7.96 -9.67
C ASN A 66 -9.69 7.51 -8.23
N ARG A 67 -10.61 6.76 -7.61
CA ARG A 67 -10.46 6.32 -6.23
C ARG A 67 -10.43 4.80 -6.11
N ILE A 68 -11.49 4.11 -6.52
CA ILE A 68 -11.58 2.66 -6.34
C ILE A 68 -10.51 1.94 -7.17
N PHE A 69 -10.44 2.20 -8.48
CA PHE A 69 -9.45 1.56 -9.34
C PHE A 69 -8.02 1.97 -9.05
N ASP A 70 -7.78 3.20 -8.61
CA ASP A 70 -6.45 3.62 -8.16
C ASP A 70 -6.00 2.80 -6.94
N GLN A 71 -6.88 2.66 -5.93
CA GLN A 71 -6.61 1.80 -4.77
C GLN A 71 -6.39 0.35 -5.19
N GLN A 72 -7.28 -0.22 -5.99
CA GLN A 72 -7.17 -1.61 -6.45
C GLN A 72 -5.85 -1.86 -7.18
N ARG A 73 -5.46 -0.97 -8.12
CA ARG A 73 -4.19 -1.07 -8.84
C ARG A 73 -2.98 -0.97 -7.90
N TRP A 74 -3.03 -0.10 -6.90
CA TRP A 74 -1.98 0.02 -5.90
C TRP A 74 -1.82 -1.27 -5.09
N TYR A 75 -2.91 -1.84 -4.60
CA TYR A 75 -2.91 -3.12 -3.86
C TYR A 75 -2.40 -4.28 -4.73
N ASP A 76 -2.84 -4.36 -5.98
CA ASP A 76 -2.35 -5.36 -6.94
C ASP A 76 -0.85 -5.20 -7.23
N ALA A 77 -0.38 -3.97 -7.40
CA ALA A 77 1.03 -3.68 -7.60
C ALA A 77 1.85 -4.11 -6.38
N LYS A 78 1.38 -3.80 -5.17
CA LYS A 78 2.02 -4.21 -3.92
C LYS A 78 2.05 -5.72 -3.74
N ALA A 79 0.97 -6.42 -4.07
CA ALA A 79 0.94 -7.88 -4.06
C ALA A 79 1.99 -8.47 -5.03
N LYS A 80 2.08 -7.93 -6.25
CA LYS A 80 3.07 -8.36 -7.26
C LYS A 80 4.51 -8.08 -6.83
N GLU A 81 4.79 -6.90 -6.27
CA GLU A 81 6.12 -6.55 -5.75
C GLU A 81 6.58 -7.53 -4.66
N ASN A 82 5.69 -7.83 -3.70
CA ASN A 82 5.99 -8.78 -2.62
C ASN A 82 6.19 -10.20 -3.16
N ARG A 83 5.38 -10.67 -4.12
CA ARG A 83 5.60 -11.96 -4.79
C ARG A 83 6.94 -12.03 -5.50
N ARG A 84 7.35 -10.95 -6.16
CA ARG A 84 8.66 -10.89 -6.83
C ARG A 84 9.79 -10.94 -5.81
N GLY A 85 9.67 -10.21 -4.70
CA GLY A 85 10.60 -10.26 -3.57
C GLY A 85 10.74 -11.67 -3.00
N ALA A 86 9.61 -12.34 -2.72
CA ALA A 86 9.59 -13.72 -2.25
C ALA A 86 10.36 -14.66 -3.20
N ARG A 87 10.01 -14.65 -4.50
CA ARG A 87 10.66 -15.49 -5.52
C ARG A 87 12.15 -15.20 -5.63
N PHE A 88 12.55 -13.93 -5.64
CA PHE A 88 13.94 -13.53 -5.73
C PHE A 88 14.76 -14.06 -4.55
N TRP A 89 14.30 -13.82 -3.32
CA TRP A 89 15.04 -14.24 -2.13
C TRP A 89 15.03 -15.75 -1.91
N THR A 90 13.94 -16.44 -2.25
CA THR A 90 13.92 -17.91 -2.28
C THR A 90 14.92 -18.45 -3.29
N ALA A 91 14.96 -17.90 -4.51
CA ALA A 91 15.94 -18.32 -5.52
C ALA A 91 17.38 -18.03 -5.07
N ALA A 92 17.65 -16.86 -4.49
CA ALA A 92 18.97 -16.52 -3.95
C ALA A 92 19.41 -17.49 -2.85
N GLY A 93 18.51 -17.88 -1.95
CA GLY A 93 18.77 -18.90 -0.92
C GLY A 93 19.10 -20.26 -1.54
N VAL A 94 18.28 -20.74 -2.47
CA VAL A 94 18.50 -22.01 -3.17
C VAL A 94 19.85 -22.03 -3.90
N ILE A 95 20.17 -20.98 -4.66
CA ILE A 95 21.45 -20.87 -5.38
C ILE A 95 22.63 -20.87 -4.41
N SER A 96 22.51 -20.21 -3.26
CA SER A 96 23.55 -20.19 -2.22
C SER A 96 23.82 -21.59 -1.67
N TYR A 97 22.78 -22.37 -1.35
CA TYR A 97 22.93 -23.76 -0.91
C TYR A 97 23.47 -24.69 -2.00
N LEU A 98 23.01 -24.53 -3.26
CA LEU A 98 23.56 -25.30 -4.38
C LEU A 98 25.06 -25.03 -4.56
N THR A 99 25.47 -23.77 -4.45
CA THR A 99 26.89 -23.37 -4.55
C THR A 99 27.71 -23.96 -3.41
N ALA A 100 27.21 -23.91 -2.17
CA ALA A 100 27.86 -24.56 -1.03
C ALA A 100 28.02 -26.08 -1.25
N GLY A 101 26.98 -26.76 -1.72
CA GLY A 101 27.02 -28.19 -2.03
C GLY A 101 28.03 -28.54 -3.12
N LEU A 102 28.08 -27.74 -4.19
CA LEU A 102 29.07 -27.92 -5.26
C LEU A 102 30.51 -27.74 -4.77
N LEU A 103 30.77 -26.77 -3.88
CA LEU A 103 32.09 -26.58 -3.27
C LEU A 103 32.49 -27.74 -2.37
N VAL A 104 31.55 -28.30 -1.61
CA VAL A 104 31.78 -29.51 -0.79
C VAL A 104 32.17 -30.69 -1.68
N LEU A 105 31.48 -30.89 -2.81
CA LEU A 105 31.82 -31.95 -3.77
C LEU A 105 33.17 -31.69 -4.45
N ALA A 106 33.47 -30.45 -4.83
CA ALA A 106 34.73 -30.07 -5.45
C ALA A 106 35.93 -30.29 -4.51
N ARG A 107 35.76 -30.07 -3.20
CA ARG A 107 36.78 -30.34 -2.17
C ARG A 107 37.26 -31.78 -2.18
N ILE A 108 36.39 -32.75 -2.51
CA ILE A 108 36.75 -34.18 -2.59
C ILE A 108 37.72 -34.44 -3.75
N LYS A 109 37.61 -33.69 -4.85
CA LYS A 109 38.42 -33.86 -6.06
C LYS A 109 39.72 -33.03 -6.03
N PHE A 110 39.70 -31.87 -5.38
CA PHE A 110 40.81 -30.91 -5.36
C PHE A 110 41.38 -30.73 -3.95
N THR A 111 41.90 -31.81 -3.37
CA THR A 111 42.42 -31.84 -1.99
C THR A 111 43.61 -30.90 -1.75
N GLU A 112 44.35 -30.54 -2.80
CA GLU A 112 45.53 -29.64 -2.75
C GLU A 112 45.18 -28.18 -2.39
N TRP A 113 43.91 -27.77 -2.49
CA TRP A 113 43.49 -26.41 -2.15
C TRP A 113 43.23 -26.31 -0.64
N GLY A 114 44.11 -25.64 0.09
CA GLY A 114 44.06 -25.55 1.57
C GLY A 114 42.96 -24.66 2.15
N TYR A 115 42.28 -23.83 1.34
CA TYR A 115 41.24 -22.90 1.80
C TYR A 115 40.00 -23.01 0.93
N TRP A 116 38.85 -23.32 1.56
CA TRP A 116 37.54 -23.43 0.92
C TRP A 116 36.55 -22.50 1.62
N PRO A 117 35.91 -21.55 0.91
CA PRO A 117 34.99 -20.59 1.52
C PRO A 117 33.59 -21.17 1.78
N ILE A 118 33.49 -22.43 2.22
CA ILE A 118 32.21 -23.12 2.43
C ILE A 118 31.46 -22.51 3.63
N ASP A 119 32.14 -22.33 4.76
CA ASP A 119 31.50 -21.85 5.99
C ASP A 119 30.92 -20.42 5.82
N PRO A 120 31.64 -19.45 5.23
CA PRO A 120 31.05 -18.13 4.94
C PRO A 120 29.82 -18.17 4.02
N ILE A 121 29.79 -19.08 3.04
CA ILE A 121 28.64 -19.22 2.12
C ILE A 121 27.42 -19.77 2.85
N ILE A 122 27.62 -20.76 3.75
CA ILE A 122 26.54 -21.32 4.56
C ILE A 122 25.97 -20.26 5.50
N VAL A 123 26.83 -19.45 6.14
CA VAL A 123 26.40 -18.34 7.00
C VAL A 123 25.57 -17.34 6.18
N PHE A 124 26.04 -16.94 5.00
CA PHE A 124 25.30 -16.04 4.11
C PHE A 124 23.95 -16.62 3.68
N ALA A 125 23.90 -17.90 3.29
CA ALA A 125 22.65 -18.58 2.94
C ALA A 125 21.66 -18.60 4.12
N SER A 126 22.17 -18.84 5.34
CA SER A 126 21.35 -18.85 6.56
C SER A 126 20.81 -17.44 6.88
N SER A 127 21.61 -16.39 6.66
CA SER A 127 21.17 -15.01 6.77
C SER A 127 20.07 -14.66 5.77
N ILE A 128 20.15 -15.16 4.53
CA ILE A 128 19.07 -15.01 3.54
C ILE A 128 17.77 -15.64 4.03
N ILE A 129 17.82 -16.86 4.59
CA ILE A 129 16.63 -17.50 5.16
C ILE A 129 16.04 -16.62 6.29
N GLY A 130 16.88 -16.15 7.21
CA GLY A 130 16.44 -15.26 8.28
C GLY A 130 15.77 -14.00 7.74
N TRP A 131 16.34 -13.39 6.70
CA TRP A 131 15.75 -12.23 6.03
C TRP A 131 14.38 -12.52 5.42
N VAL A 132 14.21 -13.68 4.75
CA VAL A 132 12.93 -14.10 4.19
C VAL A 132 11.88 -14.31 5.29
N GLN A 133 12.26 -14.96 6.39
CA GLN A 133 11.38 -15.21 7.53
C GLN A 133 10.94 -13.91 8.23
N LEU A 134 11.84 -12.93 8.32
CA LEU A 134 11.53 -11.61 8.89
C LEU A 134 10.62 -10.79 7.97
N LYS A 135 10.91 -10.77 6.67
CA LYS A 135 10.16 -9.93 5.72
C LYS A 135 8.80 -10.49 5.33
N LYS A 136 8.56 -11.80 5.49
CA LYS A 136 7.25 -12.43 5.29
C LYS A 136 6.58 -12.06 3.95
N TYR A 137 7.37 -11.92 2.89
CA TYR A 137 6.90 -11.44 1.58
C TYR A 137 5.66 -12.19 1.06
N SER A 138 5.58 -13.51 1.29
CA SER A 138 4.43 -14.32 0.87
C SER A 138 3.15 -13.98 1.66
N GLU A 139 3.26 -13.75 2.96
CA GLU A 139 2.12 -13.34 3.80
C GLU A 139 1.61 -11.96 3.37
N LEU A 140 2.52 -10.99 3.17
CA LEU A 140 2.15 -9.65 2.72
C LEU A 140 1.51 -9.69 1.33
N ALA A 141 2.07 -10.46 0.41
CA ALA A 141 1.50 -10.62 -0.93
C ALA A 141 0.06 -11.16 -0.90
N ALA A 142 -0.22 -12.15 -0.04
CA ALA A 142 -1.56 -12.70 0.12
C ALA A 142 -2.51 -11.66 0.74
N ALA A 143 -2.08 -10.96 1.78
CA ALA A 143 -2.88 -9.92 2.41
C ALA A 143 -3.26 -8.80 1.42
N TYR A 144 -2.29 -8.26 0.67
CA TYR A 144 -2.57 -7.23 -0.33
C TYR A 144 -3.53 -7.70 -1.43
N GLN A 145 -3.43 -8.96 -1.84
CA GLN A 145 -4.33 -9.52 -2.84
C GLN A 145 -5.76 -9.65 -2.32
N VAL A 146 -5.95 -10.08 -1.06
CA VAL A 146 -7.27 -10.18 -0.45
C VAL A 146 -7.91 -8.80 -0.35
N THR A 147 -7.19 -7.80 0.16
CA THR A 147 -7.69 -6.42 0.22
C THR A 147 -8.05 -5.88 -1.17
N GLY A 148 -7.23 -6.17 -2.20
CA GLY A 148 -7.54 -5.80 -3.58
C GLY A 148 -8.85 -6.42 -4.10
N GLN A 149 -9.16 -7.66 -3.70
CA GLN A 149 -10.42 -8.32 -4.03
C GLN A 149 -11.61 -7.71 -3.27
N GLU A 150 -11.43 -7.38 -1.99
CA GLU A 150 -12.45 -6.70 -1.18
C GLU A 150 -12.83 -5.33 -1.78
N ILE A 151 -11.84 -4.56 -2.27
CA ILE A 151 -12.08 -3.31 -3.01
C ILE A 151 -12.90 -3.57 -4.28
N GLY A 152 -12.63 -4.66 -4.99
CA GLY A 152 -13.43 -5.06 -6.16
C GLY A 152 -14.88 -5.40 -5.82
N ILE A 153 -15.15 -5.93 -4.62
CA ILE A 153 -16.52 -6.18 -4.15
C ILE A 153 -17.23 -4.85 -3.83
N ILE A 154 -16.54 -3.91 -3.19
CA ILE A 154 -17.06 -2.55 -2.95
C ILE A 154 -17.41 -1.87 -4.28
N GLU A 155 -16.58 -2.05 -5.31
CA GLU A 155 -16.86 -1.52 -6.65
C GLU A 155 -18.13 -2.10 -7.26
N ALA A 156 -18.34 -3.41 -7.14
CA ALA A 156 -19.45 -4.11 -7.77
C ALA A 156 -20.83 -3.64 -7.29
N VAL A 157 -20.93 -3.13 -6.06
CA VAL A 157 -22.19 -2.61 -5.48
C VAL A 157 -22.39 -1.11 -5.70
N LEU A 158 -21.42 -0.39 -6.27
CA LEU A 158 -21.51 1.06 -6.50
C LEU A 158 -22.73 1.44 -7.38
N ASP A 159 -23.06 0.61 -8.36
CA ASP A 159 -24.17 0.86 -9.27
C ASP A 159 -25.55 0.56 -8.66
N GLU A 160 -25.62 -0.06 -7.48
CA GLU A 160 -26.89 -0.33 -6.77
C GLU A 160 -27.48 0.92 -6.09
N HIS A 161 -26.74 2.04 -6.05
CA HIS A 161 -27.10 3.25 -5.33
C HIS A 161 -27.57 4.37 -6.28
N ASP A 162 -28.89 4.58 -6.41
CA ASP A 162 -29.47 5.46 -7.43
C ASP A 162 -29.77 6.91 -6.99
N ASP A 163 -29.48 7.26 -5.73
CA ASP A 163 -29.78 8.59 -5.21
C ASP A 163 -28.57 9.24 -4.50
N GLU A 164 -28.61 10.57 -4.40
CA GLU A 164 -27.50 11.36 -3.85
C GLU A 164 -27.16 10.98 -2.41
N LYS A 165 -28.15 10.57 -1.60
CA LYS A 165 -27.93 10.21 -0.21
C LYS A 165 -27.26 8.85 -0.11
N THR A 166 -27.76 7.85 -0.84
CA THR A 166 -27.16 6.51 -0.83
C THR A 166 -25.74 6.50 -1.37
N ILE A 167 -25.43 7.32 -2.39
CA ILE A 167 -24.06 7.51 -2.86
C ILE A 167 -23.17 8.23 -1.85
N ALA A 168 -23.68 9.24 -1.16
CA ALA A 168 -22.94 9.93 -0.11
C ALA A 168 -22.58 8.98 1.05
N ASP A 169 -23.54 8.16 1.47
CA ASP A 169 -23.36 7.15 2.54
C ASP A 169 -22.35 6.08 2.09
N PHE A 170 -22.50 5.54 0.88
CA PHE A 170 -21.56 4.56 0.31
C PHE A 170 -20.12 5.10 0.27
N VAL A 171 -19.92 6.32 -0.25
CA VAL A 171 -18.59 6.92 -0.34
C VAL A 171 -17.98 7.11 1.05
N ASN A 172 -18.77 7.54 2.03
CA ASN A 172 -18.29 7.69 3.40
C ASN A 172 -17.85 6.34 3.99
N ASP A 173 -18.65 5.29 3.81
CA ASP A 173 -18.33 3.95 4.33
C ASP A 173 -17.10 3.35 3.65
N ALA A 174 -16.97 3.52 2.33
CA ALA A 174 -15.80 3.08 1.57
C ALA A 174 -14.52 3.82 2.01
N GLU A 175 -14.57 5.14 2.17
CA GLU A 175 -13.42 5.93 2.62
C GLU A 175 -13.03 5.63 4.07
N LEU A 176 -14.00 5.38 4.95
CA LEU A 176 -13.74 4.94 6.32
C LEU A 176 -13.07 3.56 6.33
N ALA A 177 -13.51 2.63 5.48
CA ALA A 177 -12.86 1.33 5.34
C ALA A 177 -11.41 1.48 4.85
N PHE A 178 -11.16 2.28 3.81
CA PHE A 178 -9.80 2.53 3.31
C PHE A 178 -8.90 3.21 4.33
N SER A 179 -9.44 4.17 5.09
CA SER A 179 -8.70 4.85 6.16
C SER A 179 -8.27 3.89 7.26
N ARG A 180 -9.18 3.03 7.74
CA ARG A 180 -8.87 2.01 8.75
C ARG A 180 -7.80 1.04 8.28
N GLU A 181 -7.93 0.55 7.04
CA GLU A 181 -6.97 -0.35 6.42
C GLU A 181 -5.57 0.28 6.43
N HIS A 182 -5.43 1.50 5.89
CA HIS A 182 -4.15 2.22 5.88
C HIS A 182 -3.54 2.41 7.27
N THR A 183 -4.34 2.75 8.29
CA THR A 183 -3.86 2.87 9.66
C THR A 183 -3.35 1.53 10.21
N MET A 184 -4.06 0.42 9.96
CA MET A 184 -3.60 -0.91 10.36
C MET A 184 -2.26 -1.27 9.70
N TRP A 185 -2.10 -0.95 8.41
CA TRP A 185 -0.84 -1.17 7.70
C TRP A 185 0.30 -0.29 8.22
N ALA A 186 0.02 0.99 8.53
CA ALA A 186 1.01 1.89 9.12
C ALA A 186 1.47 1.41 10.51
N ALA A 187 0.54 0.93 11.34
CA ALA A 187 0.86 0.34 12.63
C ALA A 187 1.75 -0.91 12.49
N ARG A 188 1.43 -1.78 11.52
CA ARG A 188 2.21 -3.01 11.26
C ARG A 188 3.60 -2.75 10.69
N ASN A 189 3.81 -1.64 9.99
CA ASN A 189 5.12 -1.29 9.43
C ASN A 189 6.03 -0.56 10.44
N ASN A 190 5.47 -0.05 11.54
CA ASN A 190 6.19 0.64 12.62
C ASN A 190 6.47 -0.23 13.86
N SER A 191 6.00 -1.48 13.87
CA SER A 191 6.26 -2.50 14.90
C SER A 191 7.35 -3.46 14.47
#